data_AF-A0A9E2L608-F1
#
_entry.id   AF-A0A9E2L608-F1
#
_cell.length_a   1.000
_cell.length_b   1.000
_cell.length_c   1.000
_cell.angle_alpha   90.00
_cell.angle_beta   90.00
_cell.angle_gamma   90.00
#
_symmetry.space_group_name_H-M   'P 1'
#
loop_
_entity.id
_entity.type
_entity.pdbx_description
1 polymer ?
#
loop_
_entity_poly.entity_id
_entity_poly.type
_entity_poly.pdbx_seq_one_letter_code
_entity_poly.pdbx_strand_id
1 'polypeptide(L)'
;MKISRLFVAISVVLCVCLGVLSCKKEAPEDAAAQMALTCYQHLIAEEYDAYLQAMVDYEHMPASYREELKALLAQYVRKEITERGGFSNVTVNSDTIIGTRANVFLQLKFKDGSTEEISVPMIYDGNVWKLQ
;
A
#
# COMPACT_ATOMS: atom_id res chain seq x y z
N MET A 1 1.28 -18.96 -70.85
CA MET A 1 2.35 -19.94 -70.57
C MET A 1 3.15 -19.47 -69.36
N LYS A 2 3.30 -20.36 -68.36
CA LYS A 2 4.34 -20.41 -67.30
C LYS A 2 4.32 -19.41 -66.13
N ILE A 3 3.53 -19.82 -65.14
CA ILE A 3 3.86 -20.05 -63.72
C ILE A 3 5.33 -19.76 -63.31
N SER A 4 5.44 -19.15 -62.12
CA SER A 4 6.46 -19.37 -61.07
C SER A 4 7.37 -18.18 -60.79
N ARG A 5 7.10 -17.46 -59.69
CA ARG A 5 8.13 -16.86 -58.80
C ARG A 5 7.62 -16.87 -57.36
N LEU A 6 7.40 -18.07 -56.84
CA LEU A 6 7.32 -18.33 -55.40
C LEU A 6 8.74 -18.35 -54.83
N PHE A 7 9.44 -17.22 -54.74
CA PHE A 7 10.77 -17.11 -54.12
C PHE A 7 11.11 -15.65 -53.80
N VAL A 8 10.35 -15.01 -52.91
CA VAL A 8 10.87 -13.91 -52.08
C VAL A 8 10.22 -14.01 -50.70
N ALA A 9 10.44 -15.14 -50.04
CA ALA A 9 10.49 -15.16 -48.59
C ALA A 9 11.89 -14.70 -48.19
N ILE A 10 11.96 -13.85 -47.17
CA ILE A 10 13.16 -13.32 -46.46
C ILE A 10 13.40 -11.82 -46.70
N SER A 11 13.37 -11.10 -45.57
CA SER A 11 13.86 -9.72 -45.34
C SER A 11 12.84 -8.58 -45.42
N VAL A 12 11.97 -8.47 -44.40
CA VAL A 12 11.80 -7.23 -43.61
C VAL A 12 11.39 -7.64 -42.18
N VAL A 13 12.35 -8.15 -41.42
CA VAL A 13 12.38 -7.95 -39.96
C VAL A 13 13.24 -6.71 -39.79
N LEU A 14 12.70 -5.63 -39.20
CA LEU A 14 13.39 -4.67 -38.32
C LEU A 14 12.62 -3.33 -38.23
N CYS A 15 12.35 -2.90 -36.99
CA CYS A 15 11.96 -1.54 -36.56
C CYS A 15 10.63 -1.01 -37.13
N VAL A 16 9.57 -0.77 -36.34
CA VAL A 16 9.53 0.20 -35.25
C VAL A 16 8.57 -0.31 -34.15
N CYS A 17 9.14 -0.93 -33.12
CA CYS A 17 8.64 -0.77 -31.77
C CYS A 17 9.09 0.62 -31.30
N LEU A 18 8.18 1.42 -30.75
CA LEU A 18 8.37 2.43 -29.69
C LEU A 18 7.20 3.44 -29.73
N GLY A 19 6.00 2.92 -29.53
CA GLY A 19 4.92 3.70 -28.93
C GLY A 19 4.77 3.20 -27.50
N VAL A 20 5.69 3.59 -26.61
CA VAL A 20 5.50 3.40 -25.17
C VAL A 20 4.32 4.27 -24.74
N LEU A 21 3.12 3.68 -24.79
CA LEU A 21 2.04 4.06 -23.90
C LEU A 21 2.54 3.78 -22.48
N SER A 22 3.26 4.76 -21.93
CA SER A 22 3.47 4.86 -20.50
C SER A 22 2.10 5.20 -19.91
N CYS A 23 1.24 4.19 -19.80
CA CYS A 23 0.13 4.21 -18.86
C CYS A 23 0.78 4.27 -17.48
N LYS A 24 1.09 5.48 -17.01
CA LYS A 24 1.12 5.72 -15.57
C LYS A 24 -0.26 5.31 -15.09
N LYS A 25 -0.33 4.16 -14.44
CA LYS A 25 -1.51 3.71 -13.73
C LYS A 25 -1.67 4.72 -12.58
N GLU A 26 -2.47 5.76 -12.80
CA GLU A 26 -2.85 6.64 -11.71
C GLU A 26 -3.59 5.75 -10.70
N ALA A 27 -3.08 5.75 -9.47
CA ALA A 27 -3.78 5.08 -8.39
C ALA A 27 -5.18 5.71 -8.27
N PRO A 28 -6.23 4.92 -8.02
CA PRO A 28 -7.57 5.47 -7.78
C PRO A 28 -7.53 6.64 -6.78
N GLU A 29 -8.41 7.63 -6.96
CA GLU A 29 -8.46 8.87 -6.17
C GLU A 29 -8.41 8.61 -4.65
N ASP A 30 -9.00 7.51 -4.18
CA ASP A 30 -9.05 7.12 -2.76
C ASP A 30 -8.09 5.98 -2.36
N ALA A 31 -7.15 5.60 -3.23
CA ALA A 31 -6.34 4.39 -3.00
C ALA A 31 -5.42 4.50 -1.78
N ALA A 32 -4.92 5.70 -1.46
CA ALA A 32 -4.13 5.94 -0.25
C ALA A 32 -4.97 5.75 1.02
N ALA A 33 -6.16 6.35 1.04
CA ALA A 33 -7.11 6.26 2.14
C ALA A 33 -7.53 4.81 2.40
N GLN A 34 -7.88 4.08 1.34
CA GLN A 34 -8.26 2.67 1.44
C GLN A 34 -7.10 1.81 1.98
N MET A 35 -5.87 2.04 1.50
CA MET A 35 -4.72 1.29 2.00
C MET A 35 -4.45 1.57 3.48
N ALA A 36 -4.45 2.83 3.90
CA ALA A 36 -4.26 3.21 5.30
C ALA A 36 -5.32 2.57 6.21
N LEU A 37 -6.59 2.62 5.77
CA LEU A 37 -7.70 1.97 6.46
C LEU A 37 -7.46 0.46 6.60
N THR A 38 -7.12 -0.23 5.51
CA THR A 38 -6.85 -1.67 5.53
C THR A 38 -5.67 -2.03 6.43
N CYS A 39 -4.60 -1.22 6.45
CA CYS A 39 -3.49 -1.42 7.38
C CYS A 39 -3.98 -1.39 8.84
N TYR A 40 -4.74 -0.36 9.22
CA TYR A 40 -5.24 -0.27 10.58
C TYR A 40 -6.28 -1.35 10.92
N GLN A 41 -7.04 -1.85 9.94
CA GLN A 41 -7.88 -3.03 10.12
C GLN A 41 -7.04 -4.27 10.47
N HIS A 42 -5.91 -4.50 9.79
CA HIS A 42 -4.97 -5.56 10.16
C HIS A 42 -4.38 -5.38 11.56
N LEU A 43 -4.00 -4.15 11.95
CA LEU A 43 -3.51 -3.86 13.30
C LEU A 43 -4.54 -4.21 14.37
N ILE A 44 -5.80 -3.82 14.16
CA ILE A 44 -6.92 -4.10 15.06
C ILE A 44 -7.23 -5.59 15.14
N ALA A 45 -7.09 -6.31 14.01
CA ALA A 45 -7.25 -7.77 13.94
C ALA A 45 -6.04 -8.55 14.50
N GLU A 46 -5.02 -7.84 15.02
CA GLU A 46 -3.75 -8.42 15.49
C GLU A 46 -2.96 -9.16 14.39
N GLU A 47 -3.21 -8.83 13.12
CA GLU A 47 -2.55 -9.36 11.93
C GLU A 47 -1.27 -8.56 11.61
N TYR A 48 -0.33 -8.54 12.56
CA TYR A 48 0.84 -7.65 12.51
C TYR A 48 1.72 -7.84 11.28
N ASP A 49 1.85 -9.06 10.77
CA ASP A 49 2.65 -9.33 9.57
C ASP A 49 2.05 -8.62 8.35
N ALA A 50 0.72 -8.60 8.22
CA ALA A 50 0.02 -7.92 7.12
C ALA A 50 0.16 -6.39 7.23
N TYR A 51 0.06 -5.84 8.46
CA TYR A 51 0.35 -4.42 8.71
C TYR A 51 1.78 -4.07 8.29
N LEU A 52 2.76 -4.85 8.74
CA LEU A 52 4.18 -4.56 8.51
C LEU A 52 4.57 -4.72 7.04
N GLN A 53 4.01 -5.69 6.31
CA GLN A 53 4.22 -5.84 4.85
C GLN A 53 3.71 -4.64 4.04
N ALA A 54 2.80 -3.85 4.60
CA ALA A 54 2.31 -2.62 3.99
C ALA A 54 3.26 -1.43 4.19
N MET A 55 4.28 -1.54 5.06
CA MET A 55 5.32 -0.52 5.18
C MET A 55 6.26 -0.50 3.98
N VAL A 56 6.72 0.70 3.64
CA VAL A 56 7.80 0.90 2.68
C VAL A 56 9.07 0.23 3.22
N ASP A 57 9.84 -0.39 2.31
CA ASP A 57 11.13 -1.03 2.60
C ASP A 57 11.13 -2.16 3.64
N TYR A 58 9.97 -2.63 4.14
CA TYR A 58 9.90 -3.68 5.16
C TYR A 58 10.69 -4.94 4.77
N GLU A 59 10.57 -5.40 3.53
CA GLU A 59 11.28 -6.57 3.01
C GLU A 59 12.82 -6.42 3.01
N HIS A 60 13.31 -5.18 2.92
CA HIS A 60 14.74 -4.87 2.93
C HIS A 60 15.32 -4.74 4.35
N MET A 61 14.47 -4.71 5.38
CA MET A 61 14.92 -4.62 6.77
C MET A 61 15.52 -5.94 7.28
N PRO A 62 16.52 -5.92 8.18
CA PRO A 62 17.03 -7.14 8.81
C PRO A 62 15.92 -7.91 9.55
N ALA A 63 15.96 -9.25 9.49
CA ALA A 63 14.93 -10.09 10.12
C ALA A 63 14.76 -9.81 11.62
N SER A 64 15.84 -9.59 12.36
CA SER A 64 15.78 -9.23 13.79
C SER A 64 15.03 -7.93 14.02
N TYR A 65 15.21 -6.93 13.15
CA TYR A 65 14.52 -5.65 13.26
C TYR A 65 13.02 -5.79 12.94
N ARG A 66 12.66 -6.65 11.99
CA ARG A 66 11.23 -6.95 11.70
C ARG A 66 10.53 -7.60 12.88
N GLU A 67 11.20 -8.49 13.62
CA GLU A 67 10.67 -9.07 14.86
C GLU A 67 10.51 -8.03 15.97
N GLU A 68 11.46 -7.10 16.10
CA GLU A 68 11.33 -5.97 17.03
C GLU A 68 10.10 -5.11 16.70
N LEU A 69 9.90 -4.77 15.42
CA LEU A 69 8.71 -4.02 14.99
C LEU A 69 7.41 -4.76 15.31
N LYS A 70 7.36 -6.07 15.07
CA LYS A 70 6.20 -6.91 15.42
C LYS A 70 5.94 -6.91 16.93
N ALA A 71 6.99 -7.01 17.74
CA ALA A 71 6.88 -6.95 19.20
C ALA A 71 6.37 -5.59 19.68
N LEU A 72 6.83 -4.49 19.06
CA LEU A 72 6.38 -3.13 19.36
C LEU A 72 4.90 -2.93 19.03
N LEU A 73 4.42 -3.39 17.87
CA LEU A 73 3.00 -3.35 17.51
C LEU A 73 2.15 -4.15 18.50
N ALA A 74 2.59 -5.35 18.85
CA ALA A 74 1.89 -6.18 19.82
C ALA A 74 1.84 -5.52 21.21
N GLN A 75 2.93 -4.85 21.63
CA GLN A 75 2.95 -4.09 22.88
C GLN A 75 1.99 -2.89 22.84
N TYR A 76 1.95 -2.17 21.72
CA TYR A 76 1.00 -1.07 21.51
C TYR A 76 -0.44 -1.56 21.63
N VAL A 77 -0.83 -2.59 20.87
CA VAL A 77 -2.21 -3.12 20.91
C VAL A 77 -2.58 -3.63 22.30
N ARG A 78 -1.68 -4.32 23.01
CA ARG A 78 -1.93 -4.76 24.40
C ARG A 78 -2.15 -3.58 25.35
N LYS A 79 -1.39 -2.50 25.19
CA LYS A 79 -1.58 -1.28 25.97
C LYS A 79 -2.97 -0.71 25.72
N GLU A 80 -3.39 -0.60 24.46
CA GLU A 80 -4.73 -0.10 24.11
C GLU A 80 -5.87 -0.99 24.62
N ILE A 81 -5.68 -2.30 24.62
CA ILE A 81 -6.61 -3.26 25.26
C ILE A 81 -6.71 -2.99 26.76
N THR A 82 -5.58 -2.79 27.43
CA THR A 82 -5.51 -2.62 28.89
C THR A 82 -6.09 -1.28 29.35
N GLU A 83 -5.76 -0.20 28.64
CA GLU A 83 -6.10 1.17 29.06
C GLU A 83 -7.47 1.61 28.56
N ARG A 84 -7.87 1.19 27.35
CA ARG A 84 -9.07 1.70 26.66
C ARG A 84 -10.04 0.59 26.23
N GLY A 85 -9.82 -0.65 26.66
CA GLY A 85 -10.62 -1.82 26.28
C GLY A 85 -10.38 -2.31 24.85
N GLY A 86 -9.40 -1.74 24.15
CA GLY A 86 -9.03 -2.07 22.79
C GLY A 86 -9.83 -1.29 21.76
N PHE A 87 -9.58 -1.59 20.49
CA PHE A 87 -10.22 -0.91 19.38
C PHE A 87 -11.64 -1.43 19.16
N SER A 88 -12.50 -0.52 18.71
CA SER A 88 -13.89 -0.77 18.33
C SER A 88 -14.08 -0.61 16.82
N ASN A 89 -13.51 0.46 16.25
CA ASN A 89 -13.59 0.73 14.81
C ASN A 89 -12.47 1.66 14.35
N VAL A 90 -12.22 1.68 13.04
CA VAL A 90 -11.40 2.68 12.35
C VAL A 90 -12.16 3.20 11.12
N THR A 91 -12.13 4.51 10.89
CA THR A 91 -12.71 5.16 9.71
C THR A 91 -11.75 6.18 9.12
N VAL A 92 -11.91 6.49 7.83
CA VAL A 92 -11.21 7.63 7.21
C VAL A 92 -12.03 8.89 7.43
N ASN A 93 -11.40 9.95 7.95
CA ASN A 93 -12.01 11.27 8.08
C ASN A 93 -11.74 12.14 6.84
N SER A 94 -10.49 12.15 6.38
CA SER A 94 -10.04 12.91 5.22
C SER A 94 -8.65 12.44 4.78
N ASP A 95 -8.16 12.98 3.67
CA ASP A 95 -6.79 12.79 3.22
C ASP A 95 -6.28 14.05 2.49
N THR A 96 -4.96 14.14 2.35
CA THR A 96 -4.30 15.15 1.52
C THR A 96 -3.25 14.47 0.68
N ILE A 97 -3.40 14.53 -0.64
CA ILE A 97 -2.49 13.91 -1.62
C ILE A 97 -1.67 14.98 -2.33
N ILE A 98 -0.35 14.81 -2.34
CA ILE A 98 0.61 15.66 -3.07
C ILE A 98 1.57 14.76 -3.83
N GLY A 99 1.34 14.59 -5.13
CA GLY A 99 2.16 13.73 -5.99
C GLY A 99 2.10 12.27 -5.51
N THR A 100 3.26 11.72 -5.12
CA THR A 100 3.39 10.33 -4.63
C THR A 100 3.33 10.22 -3.11
N ARG A 101 2.85 11.25 -2.41
CA ARG A 101 2.72 11.27 -0.95
C ARG A 101 1.30 11.61 -0.57
N ALA A 102 0.84 11.03 0.53
CA ALA A 102 -0.42 11.41 1.14
C ALA A 102 -0.30 11.43 2.66
N ASN A 103 -1.15 12.22 3.32
CA ASN A 103 -1.46 12.04 4.73
C ASN A 103 -2.93 11.66 4.82
N VAL A 104 -3.22 10.49 5.37
CA VAL A 104 -4.59 10.02 5.59
C VAL A 104 -4.93 10.22 7.05
N PHE A 105 -6.03 10.93 7.32
CA PHE A 105 -6.51 11.16 8.67
C PHE A 105 -7.52 10.06 9.03
N LEU A 106 -7.13 9.18 9.94
CA LEU A 106 -7.99 8.09 10.42
C LEU A 106 -8.56 8.44 11.79
N GLN A 107 -9.83 8.13 12.00
CA GLN A 107 -10.45 8.15 13.32
C GLN A 107 -10.50 6.74 13.91
N LEU A 108 -9.77 6.55 14.99
CA LEU A 108 -9.83 5.38 15.84
C LEU A 108 -10.92 5.56 16.88
N LYS A 109 -11.75 4.54 17.06
CA LYS A 109 -12.72 4.46 18.15
C LYS A 109 -12.35 3.31 19.06
N PHE A 110 -12.32 3.55 20.36
CA PHE A 110 -12.00 2.56 21.39
C PHE A 110 -13.26 2.03 22.09
N LYS A 111 -13.14 0.91 22.81
CA LYS A 111 -14.28 0.29 23.50
C LYS A 111 -14.72 1.05 24.74
N ASP A 112 -13.85 1.84 25.36
CA ASP A 112 -14.20 2.78 26.41
C ASP A 112 -15.03 4.00 25.92
N GLY A 113 -15.23 4.11 24.60
CA GLY A 113 -15.99 5.18 23.96
C GLY A 113 -15.15 6.38 23.54
N SER A 114 -13.85 6.43 23.90
CA SER A 114 -12.93 7.46 23.44
C SER A 114 -12.65 7.34 21.93
N THR A 115 -12.24 8.45 21.33
CA THR A 115 -11.85 8.53 19.92
C THR A 115 -10.54 9.29 19.78
N GLU A 116 -9.74 8.91 18.80
CA GLU A 116 -8.46 9.54 18.48
C GLU A 116 -8.35 9.70 16.97
N GLU A 117 -8.03 10.90 16.51
CA GLU A 117 -7.65 11.13 15.11
C GLU A 117 -6.14 11.02 14.99
N ILE A 118 -5.69 10.24 14.01
CA ILE A 118 -4.27 10.05 13.69
C ILE A 118 -4.01 10.44 12.24
N SER A 119 -2.82 10.99 11.99
CA SER A 119 -2.31 11.20 10.63
C SER A 119 -1.42 10.04 10.24
N VAL A 120 -1.75 9.37 9.14
CA VAL A 120 -1.03 8.21 8.60
C VAL A 120 -0.34 8.65 7.30
N PRO A 121 0.99 8.85 7.33
CA PRO A 121 1.74 9.18 6.13
C PRO A 121 1.84 7.98 5.20
N MET A 122 1.50 8.21 3.93
CA MET A 122 1.52 7.22 2.87
C MET A 122 2.47 7.67 1.76
N ILE A 123 3.12 6.69 1.12
CA ILE A 123 3.96 6.91 -0.07
C ILE A 123 3.56 5.95 -1.18
N TYR A 124 3.46 6.44 -2.41
CA TYR A 124 3.27 5.62 -3.60
C TYR A 124 4.62 5.18 -4.15
N ASP A 125 4.88 3.88 -4.17
CA ASP A 125 6.17 3.30 -4.61
C ASP A 125 6.28 3.13 -6.14
N GLY A 126 5.26 3.55 -6.89
CA GLY A 126 5.14 3.34 -8.33
C GLY A 126 4.17 2.23 -8.72
N ASN A 127 3.73 1.41 -7.76
CA ASN A 127 2.77 0.32 -7.94
C ASN A 127 1.62 0.37 -6.93
N VAL A 128 1.93 0.61 -5.65
CA VAL A 128 0.94 0.59 -4.57
C VAL A 128 1.26 1.67 -3.52
N TRP A 129 0.23 2.15 -2.83
CA TRP A 129 0.42 2.97 -1.63
C TRP A 129 0.97 2.10 -0.49
N LYS A 130 1.93 2.65 0.24
CA LYS A 130 2.60 2.01 1.38
C LYS A 130 2.58 2.95 2.58
N LEU A 131 2.56 2.40 3.78
CA LEU A 131 2.85 3.15 5.00
C LEU A 131 4.30 3.65 4.91
N GLN A 132 4.52 4.93 5.18
CA GLN A 132 5.86 5.52 5.16
C GLN A 132 6.65 5.19 6.43
#